data_AF-A0A3M0E876-F1
#
_entry.id   AF-A0A3M0E876-F1
#
_cell.length_a   1.000
_cell.length_b   1.000
_cell.length_c   1.000
_cell.angle_alpha   90.00
_cell.angle_beta   90.00
_cell.angle_gamma   90.00
#
_symmetry.space_group_name_H-M   'P 1'
#
loop_
_entity.id
_entity.type
_entity.pdbx_description
1 polymer ?
#
loop_
_entity_poly.entity_id
_entity_poly.type
_entity_poly.pdbx_seq_one_letter_code
_entity_poly.pdbx_strand_id
1 'polypeptide(L)'
;MAYRFVRARPKRDRLPDLRERLDSGDIEAMDPFGRAMTRSLERARFDPDTGEAVWVEEDYCSPPLAMEREVLDDYFESLTVVEENVDESAGWAQIEDLPRLWERAASL
;
A
#
# COMPACT_ATOMS: atom_id res chain seq x y z
N MET A 1 15.10 -0.17 -9.63
CA MET A 1 13.77 -0.74 -9.37
C MET A 1 12.73 0.12 -10.05
N ALA A 2 11.54 -0.40 -10.29
CA ALA A 2 10.43 0.40 -10.79
C ALA A 2 9.44 0.65 -9.65
N TYR A 3 8.88 1.85 -9.58
CA TYR A 3 7.90 2.21 -8.56
C TYR A 3 6.57 2.54 -9.21
N ARG A 4 5.49 2.10 -8.56
CA ARG A 4 4.11 2.32 -8.97
C ARG A 4 3.45 3.26 -7.98
N PHE A 5 2.72 4.25 -8.47
CA PHE A 5 1.81 4.99 -7.61
C PHE A 5 0.47 4.27 -7.60
N VAL A 6 0.03 3.87 -6.41
CA VAL A 6 -1.11 2.97 -6.23
C VAL A 6 -2.22 3.65 -5.43
N ARG A 7 -3.45 3.44 -5.88
CA ARG A 7 -4.68 3.77 -5.13
C ARG A 7 -5.54 2.53 -4.99
N ALA A 8 -6.15 2.34 -3.82
CA ALA A 8 -7.11 1.28 -3.61
C ALA A 8 -8.06 1.58 -2.45
N ARG A 9 -9.28 1.03 -2.47
CA ARG A 9 -10.25 1.20 -1.39
C ARG A 9 -9.96 0.18 -0.28
N PRO A 10 -9.68 0.60 0.96
CA PRO A 10 -9.40 -0.34 2.04
C PRO A 10 -10.68 -1.06 2.50
N LYS A 11 -10.58 -2.39 2.72
CA LYS A 11 -11.59 -3.19 3.41
C LYS A 11 -11.46 -2.96 4.90
N ARG A 12 -12.31 -2.08 5.45
CA ARG A 12 -12.16 -1.55 6.81
C ARG A 12 -12.12 -2.63 7.88
N ASP A 13 -12.94 -3.68 7.73
CA ASP A 13 -13.00 -4.84 8.61
C ASP A 13 -11.76 -5.74 8.56
N ARG A 14 -10.93 -5.60 7.52
CA ARG A 14 -9.68 -6.37 7.32
C ARG A 14 -8.42 -5.58 7.71
N LEU A 15 -8.50 -4.27 7.88
CA LEU A 15 -7.35 -3.44 8.25
C LEU A 15 -6.70 -3.83 9.60
N PRO A 16 -7.45 -4.25 10.64
CA PRO A 16 -6.82 -4.71 11.88
C PRO A 16 -5.93 -5.95 11.67
N ASP A 17 -6.40 -6.91 10.86
CA ASP A 17 -5.65 -8.11 10.48
C ASP A 17 -4.39 -7.75 9.65
N LEU A 18 -4.51 -6.81 8.71
CA LEU A 18 -3.34 -6.31 7.98
C LEU A 18 -2.33 -5.65 8.92
N ARG A 19 -2.79 -4.84 9.88
CA ARG A 19 -1.91 -4.18 10.84
C ARG A 19 -1.15 -5.20 11.68
N GLU A 20 -1.85 -6.22 12.19
CA GLU A 20 -1.23 -7.30 12.95
C GLU A 20 -0.13 -8.01 12.15
N ARG A 21 -0.39 -8.34 10.88
CA ARG A 21 0.60 -9.00 10.01
C ARG A 21 1.81 -8.13 9.65
N LEU A 22 1.64 -6.80 9.62
CA LEU A 22 2.76 -5.87 9.49
C LEU A 22 3.57 -5.82 10.80
N ASP A 23 2.89 -5.76 11.95
CA ASP A 23 3.51 -5.71 13.28
C ASP A 23 4.27 -6.99 13.65
N SER A 24 3.73 -8.15 13.25
CA SER A 24 4.34 -9.46 13.51
C SER A 24 5.56 -9.74 12.60
N GLY A 25 5.70 -9.00 11.50
CA GLY A 25 6.69 -9.27 10.46
C GLY A 25 6.29 -10.38 9.48
N ASP A 26 5.04 -10.87 9.53
CA ASP A 26 4.56 -11.94 8.63
C ASP A 26 4.67 -11.55 7.15
N ILE A 27 4.35 -10.29 6.82
CA ILE A 27 4.49 -9.78 5.45
C ILE A 27 5.97 -9.50 5.14
N GLU A 28 6.74 -8.96 6.09
CA GLU A 28 8.17 -8.68 5.87
C GLU A 28 8.96 -9.95 5.52
N ALA A 29 8.57 -11.09 6.08
CA ALA A 29 9.20 -12.39 5.84
C ALA A 29 8.90 -13.00 4.46
N MET A 30 8.02 -12.38 3.65
CA MET A 30 7.69 -12.86 2.30
C MET A 30 8.77 -12.43 1.29
N ASP A 31 9.27 -13.37 0.49
CA ASP A 31 10.21 -13.10 -0.60
C ASP A 31 9.50 -13.10 -1.96
N PRO A 32 9.89 -12.21 -2.92
CA PRO A 32 10.92 -11.18 -2.81
C PRO A 32 10.41 -9.80 -2.35
N PHE A 33 9.09 -9.62 -2.22
CA PHE A 33 8.46 -8.30 -2.12
C PHE A 33 8.17 -7.84 -0.69
N GLY A 34 8.19 -8.73 0.30
CA GLY A 34 7.66 -8.49 1.64
C GLY A 34 8.27 -7.27 2.33
N ARG A 35 9.59 -7.12 2.27
CA ARG A 35 10.29 -5.94 2.85
C ARG A 35 9.87 -4.62 2.21
N ALA A 36 9.68 -4.62 0.89
CA ALA A 36 9.28 -3.43 0.17
C ALA A 36 7.82 -3.09 0.47
N MET A 37 6.93 -4.08 0.37
CA MET A 37 5.50 -3.95 0.68
C MET A 37 5.28 -3.46 2.12
N THR A 38 5.99 -4.01 3.11
CA THR A 38 5.87 -3.54 4.50
C THR A 38 6.20 -2.05 4.60
N ARG A 39 7.30 -1.58 4.00
CA ARG A 39 7.67 -0.15 3.99
C ARG A 39 6.62 0.71 3.29
N SER A 40 6.09 0.23 2.17
CA SER A 40 5.03 0.90 1.41
C SER A 40 3.77 1.06 2.26
N LEU A 41 3.27 -0.01 2.87
CA LEU A 41 2.02 -0.03 3.62
C LEU A 41 2.12 0.68 4.98
N GLU A 42 3.26 0.64 5.67
CA GLU A 42 3.50 1.47 6.87
C GLU A 42 3.44 2.97 6.56
N ARG A 43 3.84 3.35 5.34
CA ARG A 43 3.83 4.73 4.85
C ARG A 43 2.55 5.09 4.10
N ALA A 44 1.63 4.16 3.89
CA ALA A 44 0.39 4.42 3.17
C ALA A 44 -0.41 5.57 3.80
N ARG A 45 -1.06 6.32 2.93
CA ARG A 45 -1.89 7.48 3.25
C ARG A 45 -3.35 7.17 3.01
N PHE A 46 -4.23 7.94 3.63
CA PHE A 46 -5.66 7.89 3.40
C PHE A 46 -6.12 9.21 2.79
N ASP A 47 -6.75 9.13 1.62
CA ASP A 47 -7.36 10.27 0.96
C ASP A 47 -8.79 10.44 1.49
N PRO A 48 -9.09 11.49 2.30
CA PRO A 48 -10.41 11.66 2.90
C PRO A 48 -11.49 12.04 1.88
N ASP A 49 -11.10 12.58 0.72
CA ASP A 49 -12.03 13.02 -0.31
C ASP A 49 -12.56 11.82 -1.12
N THR A 50 -11.71 10.83 -1.37
CA THR A 50 -12.10 9.60 -2.12
C THR A 50 -12.38 8.40 -1.23
N GLY A 51 -11.86 8.40 0.00
CA GLY A 51 -11.91 7.27 0.93
C GLY A 51 -10.95 6.13 0.57
N GLU A 52 -9.93 6.41 -0.24
CA GLU A 52 -8.93 5.44 -0.71
C GLU A 52 -7.65 5.48 0.13
N ALA A 53 -6.96 4.34 0.18
CA ALA A 53 -5.56 4.28 0.55
C ALA A 53 -4.69 4.62 -0.67
N VAL A 54 -3.59 5.34 -0.42
CA VAL A 54 -2.66 5.80 -1.47
C VAL A 54 -1.22 5.54 -1.02
N TRP A 55 -0.40 4.96 -1.88
CA TRP A 55 1.00 4.66 -1.58
C TRP A 55 1.86 4.53 -2.84
N VAL A 56 3.18 4.55 -2.64
CA VAL A 56 4.16 4.18 -3.67
C VAL A 56 4.60 2.74 -3.38
N GLU A 57 4.55 1.88 -4.40
CA GLU A 57 4.91 0.47 -4.30
C GLU A 57 6.14 0.15 -5.16
N GLU A 58 7.10 -0.56 -4.60
CA GLU A 58 8.23 -1.09 -5.37
C GLU A 58 7.78 -2.37 -6.10
N ASP A 59 8.04 -2.46 -7.39
CA ASP A 59 7.53 -3.53 -8.24
C ASP A 59 8.64 -4.15 -9.10
N TYR A 60 8.70 -5.47 -9.07
CA TYR A 60 9.65 -6.30 -9.81
C TYR A 60 8.98 -7.12 -10.92
N CYS A 61 7.66 -7.02 -11.06
CA CYS A 61 6.86 -7.89 -11.90
C CYS A 61 6.48 -7.25 -13.25
N SER A 62 6.17 -8.12 -14.22
CA SER A 62 5.44 -7.78 -15.45
C SER A 62 4.45 -8.92 -15.73
N PRO A 63 3.13 -8.73 -15.57
CA PRO A 63 2.43 -7.46 -15.30
C PRO A 63 2.69 -6.90 -13.89
N PRO A 64 2.52 -5.58 -13.68
CA PRO A 64 2.81 -4.93 -12.40
C PRO A 64 2.07 -5.53 -11.21
N LEU A 65 2.76 -5.62 -10.07
CA LEU A 65 2.21 -6.06 -8.78
C LEU A 65 1.69 -7.50 -8.75
N ALA A 66 2.13 -8.37 -9.66
CA ALA A 66 1.58 -9.71 -9.80
C ALA A 66 1.73 -10.56 -8.52
N MET A 67 2.85 -10.45 -7.80
CA MET A 67 3.09 -11.18 -6.55
C MET A 67 2.47 -10.47 -5.36
N GLU A 68 2.55 -9.14 -5.35
CA GLU A 68 2.05 -8.28 -4.29
C GLU A 68 0.53 -8.38 -4.16
N ARG A 69 -0.18 -8.56 -5.28
CA ARG A 69 -1.64 -8.74 -5.33
C ARG A 69 -2.13 -9.96 -4.57
N GLU A 70 -1.31 -11.00 -4.37
CA GLU A 70 -1.68 -12.14 -3.53
C GLU A 70 -1.98 -11.74 -2.08
N VAL A 71 -1.38 -10.64 -1.61
CA VAL A 71 -1.65 -10.07 -0.29
C VAL A 71 -2.60 -8.88 -0.41
N LEU A 72 -2.36 -7.95 -1.34
CA LEU A 72 -3.11 -6.69 -1.41
C LEU A 72 -4.60 -6.90 -1.69
N ASP A 73 -4.96 -7.89 -2.53
CA ASP A 73 -6.37 -8.14 -2.87
C ASP A 73 -7.18 -8.69 -1.68
N ASP A 74 -6.54 -9.19 -0.61
CA ASP A 74 -7.23 -9.57 0.64
C ASP A 74 -7.70 -8.36 1.44
N TYR A 75 -6.99 -7.23 1.35
CA TYR A 75 -7.18 -6.05 2.21
C TYR A 75 -7.70 -4.82 1.49
N PHE A 76 -7.59 -4.80 0.17
CA PHE A 76 -7.99 -3.67 -0.66
C PHE A 76 -8.92 -4.13 -1.79
N GLU A 77 -9.73 -3.20 -2.27
CA GLU A 77 -10.61 -3.35 -3.42
C GLU A 77 -10.28 -2.28 -4.45
N SER A 78 -10.60 -2.56 -5.72
CA SER A 78 -10.41 -1.58 -6.80
C SER A 78 -8.96 -1.07 -6.94
N LEU A 79 -7.98 -1.92 -6.63
CA LEU A 79 -6.57 -1.56 -6.69
C LEU A 79 -6.15 -1.16 -8.11
N THR A 80 -5.68 0.08 -8.23
CA THR A 80 -5.29 0.71 -9.49
C THR A 80 -3.87 1.26 -9.38
N VAL A 81 -3.04 0.92 -10.37
CA VAL A 81 -1.78 1.62 -10.62
C VAL A 81 -2.11 2.87 -11.44
N VAL A 82 -2.06 4.04 -10.82
CA VAL A 82 -2.40 5.31 -11.50
C VAL A 82 -1.19 5.91 -12.21
N GLU A 83 0.02 5.57 -11.78
CA GLU A 83 1.26 5.91 -12.48
C GLU A 83 2.20 4.70 -12.47
N GLU A 84 2.56 4.23 -13.66
CA GLU A 84 3.39 3.04 -13.80
C GLU A 84 4.87 3.32 -13.52
N ASN A 85 5.42 4.52 -13.74
CA ASN A 85 6.85 4.75 -13.54
C ASN A 85 7.09 6.06 -12.78
N VAL A 86 6.88 6.02 -11.47
CA VAL A 86 7.11 7.17 -10.60
C VAL A 86 8.52 7.13 -10.03
N ASP A 87 9.14 8.30 -9.85
CA ASP A 87 10.30 8.41 -8.95
C ASP A 87 9.83 8.20 -7.51
N GLU A 88 10.52 7.36 -6.74
CA GLU A 88 10.08 7.01 -5.37
C GLU A 88 9.87 8.25 -4.50
N SER A 89 10.82 9.18 -4.52
CA SER A 89 10.79 10.37 -3.67
C SER A 89 9.69 11.34 -4.10
N ALA A 90 9.54 11.54 -5.41
CA ALA A 90 8.48 12.37 -5.96
C ALA A 90 7.10 11.77 -5.68
N GLY A 91 6.94 10.44 -5.80
CA GLY A 91 5.69 9.76 -5.50
C GLY A 91 5.27 9.93 -4.04
N TRP A 92 6.19 9.79 -3.10
CA TRP A 92 5.87 10.03 -1.68
C TRP A 92 5.55 11.49 -1.38
N ALA A 93 6.22 12.45 -2.04
CA ALA A 93 5.94 13.88 -1.87
C ALA A 93 4.52 14.26 -2.31
N GLN A 94 3.97 13.61 -3.34
CA GLN A 94 2.60 13.89 -3.81
C GLN A 94 1.51 13.62 -2.76
N ILE A 95 1.78 12.78 -1.77
CA ILE A 95 0.81 12.37 -0.74
C ILE A 95 1.25 12.72 0.67
N GLU A 96 2.30 13.54 0.83
CA GLU A 96 2.89 13.78 2.14
C GLU A 96 1.92 14.45 3.13
N ASP A 97 1.07 15.34 2.61
CA ASP A 97 0.07 16.11 3.35
C ASP A 97 -1.20 15.31 3.70
N LEU A 98 -1.38 14.12 3.12
CA LEU A 98 -2.51 13.25 3.46
C LEU A 98 -2.31 12.61 4.85
N PRO A 99 -3.39 12.36 5.61
CA PRO A 99 -3.30 11.66 6.88
C PRO A 99 -2.79 10.23 6.69
N ARG A 100 -2.14 9.66 7.72
CA ARG A 100 -1.68 8.27 7.67
C ARG A 100 -2.89 7.34 7.61
N LEU A 101 -2.78 6.25 6.85
CA LEU A 101 -3.84 5.23 6.77
C LEU A 101 -4.21 4.70 8.16
N TRP A 102 -3.20 4.40 8.97
CA TRP A 102 -3.36 3.75 10.28
C TRP A 102 -3.97 4.68 11.35
N GLU A 103 -3.82 6.00 11.23
CA GLU A 103 -4.49 6.97 12.12
C GLU A 103 -6.00 6.99 11.89
N ARG A 104 -6.43 6.78 10.64
CA ARG A 104 -7.85 6.71 10.29
C ARG A 104 -8.45 5.33 10.54
N ALA A 105 -7.66 4.27 10.39
CA ALA A 105 -8.08 2.90 10.72
C ALA A 105 -8.40 2.72 12.21
N ALA A 106 -7.63 3.36 13.10
CA ALA A 106 -7.85 3.29 14.55
C ALA A 106 -9.08 4.09 15.05
N SER A 107 -9.69 4.91 14.18
CA SER A 107 -10.86 5.74 14.50
C SER A 107 -12.19 5.11 14.05
N LEU A 108 -12.16 3.85 13.60
CA LEU A 108 -13.31 3.05 13.15
C LEU A 108 -13.64 1.97 14.19
#